data_AF-A0A841KTX5-F1
#
_entry.id   AF-A0A841KTX5-F1
#
_cell.length_a   1.000
_cell.length_b   1.000
_cell.length_c   1.000
_cell.angle_alpha   90.00
_cell.angle_beta   90.00
_cell.angle_gamma   90.00
#
_symmetry.space_group_name_H-M   'P 1'
#
loop_
_entity.id
_entity.type
_entity.pdbx_description
1 polymer ?
#
loop_
_entity_poly.entity_id
_entity_poly.type
_entity_poly.pdbx_seq_one_letter_code
_entity_poly.pdbx_strand_id
1 'polypeptide(L)'
;MKNYRKYLLICIVFLGISIIFNGIMIGYAIQSAIQSKPEKVELTKADNGNLITVSDVAKYLNISENEVLGIINTEKKQLEQYGTFSGPMFPYLIINKKYYFNKTSIEEWLKEVTSTRRQYDTVKGWILQ
;
A
#
# COMPACT_ATOMS: atom_id res chain seq x y z
N MET A 1 -8.17 -40.19 41.71
CA MET A 1 -7.14 -39.58 40.81
C MET A 1 -7.17 -40.03 39.34
N LYS A 2 -7.94 -41.04 38.90
CA LYS A 2 -7.87 -41.51 37.49
C LYS A 2 -8.70 -40.67 36.48
N ASN A 3 -9.67 -39.91 36.96
CA ASN A 3 -10.63 -39.19 36.09
C ASN A 3 -10.14 -37.81 35.64
N TYR A 4 -9.32 -37.10 36.44
CA TYR A 4 -8.81 -35.77 36.08
C TYR A 4 -7.91 -35.80 34.83
N ARG A 5 -7.14 -36.88 34.65
CA ARG A 5 -6.27 -37.04 33.46
C ARG A 5 -7.08 -37.14 32.17
N LYS A 6 -8.28 -37.71 32.22
CA LYS A 6 -9.20 -37.81 31.08
C LYS A 6 -9.78 -36.44 30.71
N TYR A 7 -10.17 -35.64 31.70
CA TYR A 7 -10.65 -34.27 31.47
C TYR A 7 -9.53 -33.35 30.94
N LEU A 8 -8.31 -33.50 31.44
CA LEU A 8 -7.14 -32.74 30.98
C LEU A 8 -6.85 -33.00 29.49
N LEU A 9 -6.93 -34.27 29.06
CA LEU A 9 -6.81 -34.63 27.65
C LEU A 9 -7.94 -34.04 26.79
N ILE A 10 -9.17 -34.03 27.29
CA ILE A 10 -10.31 -33.39 26.60
C ILE A 10 -10.07 -31.89 26.38
N CYS A 11 -9.57 -31.17 27.40
CA CYS A 11 -9.34 -29.73 27.32
C CYS A 11 -8.26 -29.37 26.30
N ILE A 12 -7.18 -30.16 26.22
CA ILE A 12 -6.10 -29.94 25.24
C ILE A 12 -6.62 -30.10 23.81
N VAL A 13 -7.47 -31.10 23.57
CA VAL A 13 -8.07 -31.32 22.25
C VAL A 13 -8.99 -30.16 21.87
N PHE A 14 -9.84 -29.70 22.79
CA PHE A 14 -10.71 -28.55 22.56
C PHE A 14 -9.92 -27.26 22.28
N LEU A 15 -8.84 -27.01 23.02
CA LEU A 15 -7.99 -25.84 22.81
C LEU A 15 -7.35 -25.84 21.41
N GLY A 16 -6.85 -27.00 20.96
CA GLY A 16 -6.27 -27.13 19.62
C GLY A 16 -7.28 -26.84 18.51
N ILE A 17 -8.52 -27.32 18.65
CA ILE A 17 -9.58 -27.09 17.66
C ILE A 17 -9.93 -25.59 17.57
N SER A 18 -10.01 -24.89 18.70
CA SER A 18 -10.30 -23.45 18.72
C SER A 18 -9.22 -22.61 18.04
N ILE A 19 -7.94 -22.98 18.19
CA ILE A 19 -6.82 -22.27 17.55
C ILE A 19 -6.89 -22.40 16.04
N ILE A 20 -7.17 -23.60 15.52
CA ILE A 20 -7.30 -23.86 14.08
C ILE A 20 -8.49 -23.07 13.51
N PHE A 21 -9.63 -23.07 14.21
CA PHE A 21 -10.83 -22.37 13.77
C PHE A 21 -10.61 -20.86 13.67
N ASN A 22 -9.90 -20.27 14.65
CA ASN A 22 -9.57 -18.85 14.64
C ASN A 22 -8.62 -18.49 13.49
N GLY A 23 -7.61 -19.32 13.23
CA GLY A 23 -6.68 -19.12 12.12
C GLY A 23 -7.38 -19.11 10.76
N ILE A 24 -8.34 -20.02 10.54
CA ILE A 24 -9.15 -20.07 9.32
C ILE A 24 -10.03 -18.82 9.18
N MET A 25 -10.71 -18.40 10.25
CA MET A 25 -11.61 -17.24 10.22
C MET A 25 -10.85 -15.93 9.96
N ILE A 26 -9.69 -15.75 10.58
CA ILE A 26 -8.80 -14.60 10.37
C ILE A 26 -8.25 -14.61 8.94
N GLY A 27 -7.86 -15.78 8.42
CA GLY A 27 -7.38 -15.92 7.04
C GLY A 27 -8.44 -15.48 6.01
N TYR A 28 -9.70 -15.90 6.18
CA TYR A 28 -10.81 -15.45 5.34
C TYR A 28 -11.09 -13.95 5.48
N ALA A 29 -11.07 -13.41 6.70
CA ALA A 29 -11.29 -11.97 6.93
C ALA A 29 -10.22 -11.10 6.25
N ILE A 30 -8.95 -11.52 6.31
CA ILE A 30 -7.83 -10.84 5.64
C ILE A 30 -7.99 -10.96 4.12
N GLN A 31 -8.33 -12.14 3.59
CA GLN A 31 -8.56 -12.33 2.16
C GLN A 31 -9.72 -11.47 1.65
N SER A 32 -10.82 -11.36 2.40
CA SER A 32 -11.95 -10.48 2.07
C SER A 32 -11.59 -9.00 2.17
N ALA A 33 -10.71 -8.59 3.09
CA ALA A 33 -10.21 -7.21 3.17
C ALA A 33 -9.24 -6.85 2.04
N ILE A 34 -8.50 -7.83 1.50
CA ILE A 34 -7.63 -7.65 0.33
C ILE A 34 -8.46 -7.67 -0.97
N GLN A 35 -9.54 -8.45 -1.01
CA GLN A 35 -10.44 -8.58 -2.16
C GLN A 35 -11.60 -7.59 -2.18
N SER A 36 -11.73 -6.70 -1.18
CA SER A 36 -12.68 -5.58 -1.24
C SER A 36 -12.23 -4.62 -2.33
N LYS A 37 -12.64 -4.93 -3.56
CA LYS A 37 -12.59 -4.09 -4.75
C LYS A 37 -13.03 -2.69 -4.32
N PRO A 38 -12.24 -1.63 -4.56
CA PRO A 38 -12.67 -0.30 -4.22
C PRO A 38 -14.00 -0.05 -4.93
N GLU A 39 -15.02 0.31 -4.15
CA GLU A 39 -16.25 0.87 -4.66
C GLU A 39 -15.89 1.91 -5.72
N LYS A 40 -16.29 1.63 -6.96
CA LYS A 40 -16.21 2.58 -8.06
C LYS A 40 -17.24 3.66 -7.76
N VAL A 41 -16.84 4.62 -6.94
CA VAL A 41 -17.48 5.93 -6.93
C VAL A 41 -17.17 6.51 -8.31
N GLU A 42 -18.11 6.37 -9.24
CA GLU A 42 -18.10 7.13 -10.49
C GLU A 42 -18.20 8.60 -10.11
N LEU A 43 -17.05 9.25 -9.98
CA LEU A 43 -16.98 10.70 -10.03
C LEU A 43 -17.46 11.10 -11.42
N THR A 44 -18.62 11.76 -11.47
CA THR A 44 -19.02 12.53 -12.64
C THR A 44 -17.85 13.43 -12.99
N LYS A 45 -17.36 13.32 -14.22
CA LYS A 45 -16.25 14.14 -14.74
C LYS A 45 -16.66 15.62 -14.65
N ALA A 46 -16.34 16.25 -13.52
CA ALA A 46 -16.18 17.69 -13.47
C ALA A 46 -14.86 17.98 -14.19
N ASP A 47 -14.96 18.52 -15.40
CA ASP A 47 -13.88 18.80 -16.37
C ASP A 47 -12.79 19.75 -15.85
N ASN A 48 -12.89 20.18 -14.59
CA ASN A 48 -12.02 21.15 -13.93
C ASN A 48 -11.24 20.57 -12.73
N GLY A 49 -11.40 19.27 -12.43
CA GLY A 49 -10.64 18.63 -11.37
C GLY A 49 -9.20 18.34 -11.81
N ASN A 50 -8.22 19.13 -11.36
CA ASN A 50 -6.80 18.88 -11.65
C ASN A 50 -6.21 17.69 -10.85
N LEU A 51 -7.08 16.82 -10.33
CA LEU A 51 -6.72 15.63 -9.57
C LEU A 51 -6.88 14.39 -10.43
N ILE A 52 -5.80 13.63 -10.55
CA ILE A 52 -5.72 12.40 -11.34
C ILE A 52 -5.45 11.20 -10.43
N THR A 53 -5.83 10.00 -10.87
CA THR A 53 -5.67 8.76 -10.09
C THR A 53 -4.30 8.11 -10.33
N VAL A 54 -3.94 7.07 -9.55
CA VAL A 54 -2.72 6.27 -9.78
C VAL A 54 -2.66 5.76 -11.23
N SER A 55 -3.79 5.30 -11.77
CA SER A 55 -3.87 4.77 -13.14
C SER A 55 -3.57 5.85 -14.19
N ASP A 56 -4.03 7.07 -13.96
CA ASP A 56 -3.79 8.20 -14.84
C ASP A 56 -2.34 8.67 -14.78
N VAL A 57 -1.73 8.67 -13.59
CA VAL A 57 -0.29 8.96 -13.40
C VAL A 57 0.58 7.90 -14.07
N ALA A 58 0.25 6.62 -13.89
CA ALA A 58 0.95 5.51 -14.53
C ALA A 58 0.94 5.65 -16.05
N LYS A 59 -0.22 5.99 -16.63
CA LYS A 59 -0.34 6.30 -18.06
C LYS A 59 0.46 7.54 -18.46
N TYR A 60 0.42 8.60 -17.66
CA TYR A 60 1.11 9.85 -17.94
C TYR A 60 2.64 9.68 -17.96
N LEU A 61 3.18 8.95 -16.96
CA LEU A 61 4.60 8.65 -16.84
C LEU A 61 5.04 7.46 -17.70
N ASN A 62 4.09 6.77 -18.35
CA ASN A 62 4.32 5.56 -19.13
C ASN A 62 5.06 4.45 -18.35
N ILE A 63 4.64 4.23 -17.10
CA ILE A 63 5.13 3.19 -16.19
C ILE A 63 3.95 2.39 -15.61
N SER A 64 4.21 1.28 -14.94
CA SER A 64 3.16 0.50 -14.28
C SER A 64 2.65 1.18 -13.00
N GLU A 65 1.39 0.91 -12.63
CA GLU A 65 0.81 1.38 -11.35
C GLU A 65 1.63 0.88 -10.14
N ASN A 66 2.19 -0.32 -10.25
CA ASN A 66 3.08 -0.89 -9.22
C ASN A 66 4.37 -0.08 -9.07
N GLU A 67 4.93 0.44 -10.15
CA GLU A 67 6.11 1.32 -10.09
C GLU A 67 5.77 2.66 -9.45
N VAL A 68 4.62 3.26 -9.77
CA VAL A 68 4.15 4.50 -9.11
C VAL A 68 4.03 4.30 -7.60
N LEU A 69 3.35 3.24 -7.17
CA LEU A 69 3.22 2.91 -5.75
C LEU A 69 4.56 2.52 -5.12
N GLY A 70 5.44 1.86 -5.88
CA GLY A 70 6.79 1.50 -5.47
C GLY A 70 7.64 2.72 -5.15
N ILE A 71 7.57 3.77 -5.98
CA ILE A 71 8.24 5.06 -5.74
C ILE A 71 7.75 5.66 -4.42
N ILE A 72 6.43 5.80 -4.23
CA ILE A 72 5.84 6.36 -3.01
C ILE A 72 6.30 5.61 -1.76
N ASN A 73 6.23 4.28 -1.78
CA ASN A 73 6.61 3.45 -0.65
C ASN A 73 8.12 3.53 -0.36
N THR A 74 8.94 3.61 -1.40
CA THR A 74 10.40 3.74 -1.28
C THR A 74 10.80 5.04 -0.59
N GLU A 75 10.23 6.16 -1.04
CA GLU A 75 10.53 7.47 -0.45
C GLU A 75 10.03 7.59 0.99
N LYS A 76 8.83 7.07 1.26
CA LYS A 76 8.29 7.00 2.61
C LYS A 76 9.19 6.20 3.54
N LYS A 77 9.65 5.02 3.09
CA LYS A 77 10.58 4.17 3.86
C LYS A 77 11.90 4.89 4.15
N GLN A 78 12.45 5.63 3.17
CA GLN A 78 13.65 6.43 3.42
C GLN A 78 13.41 7.53 4.45
N LEU A 79 12.30 8.26 4.37
CA LEU A 79 11.96 9.27 5.37
C LEU A 79 11.81 8.67 6.77
N GLU A 80 11.16 7.51 6.88
CA GLU A 80 11.00 6.81 8.16
C GLU A 80 12.34 6.31 8.71
N GLN A 81 13.25 5.85 7.85
CA GLN A 81 14.55 5.32 8.24
C GLN A 81 15.56 6.41 8.63
N TYR A 82 15.60 7.52 7.89
CA TYR A 82 16.62 8.56 8.04
C TYR A 82 16.08 9.86 8.66
N GLY A 83 14.77 9.96 8.90
CA GLY A 83 14.09 11.14 9.44
C GLY A 83 14.05 12.34 8.49
N THR A 84 14.71 12.25 7.34
CA THR A 84 14.82 13.31 6.33
C THR A 84 14.81 12.71 4.93
N PHE A 85 14.48 13.52 3.94
CA PHE A 85 14.47 13.13 2.53
C PHE A 85 15.07 14.25 1.68
N SER A 86 15.90 13.90 0.70
CA SER A 86 16.60 14.87 -0.13
C SER A 86 15.74 15.28 -1.35
N GLY A 87 15.26 16.52 -1.33
CA GLY A 87 14.45 17.10 -2.40
C GLY A 87 12.95 16.81 -2.25
N PRO A 88 12.12 17.16 -3.25
CA PRO A 88 10.69 16.89 -3.23
C PRO A 88 10.42 15.39 -3.35
N MET A 89 9.48 14.92 -2.52
CA MET A 89 8.87 13.60 -2.63
C MET A 89 7.86 13.56 -3.77
N PHE A 90 7.50 12.35 -4.18
CA PHE A 90 6.43 12.04 -5.10
C PHE A 90 5.14 12.68 -4.58
N PRO A 91 4.55 13.62 -5.32
CA PRO A 91 3.48 14.46 -4.80
C PRO A 91 2.16 13.72 -4.86
N TYR A 92 1.71 13.19 -3.71
CA TYR A 92 0.44 12.49 -3.60
C TYR A 92 -0.43 13.08 -2.48
N LEU A 93 -1.74 12.86 -2.61
CA LEU A 93 -2.71 13.12 -1.56
C LEU A 93 -3.58 11.88 -1.35
N ILE A 94 -3.98 11.63 -0.10
CA ILE A 94 -4.79 10.46 0.26
C ILE A 94 -6.18 10.94 0.65
N ILE A 95 -7.20 10.54 -0.12
CA ILE A 95 -8.60 10.76 0.20
C ILE A 95 -9.28 9.41 0.26
N ASN A 96 -9.93 9.08 1.37
CA ASN A 96 -10.63 7.79 1.56
C ASN A 96 -9.76 6.57 1.23
N LYS A 97 -8.49 6.58 1.69
CA LYS A 97 -7.48 5.53 1.43
C LYS A 97 -7.12 5.34 -0.05
N LYS A 98 -7.53 6.25 -0.94
CA LYS A 98 -7.15 6.27 -2.36
C LYS A 98 -6.13 7.38 -2.61
N TYR A 99 -5.12 7.07 -3.42
CA TYR A 99 -4.13 8.05 -3.85
C TYR A 99 -4.66 8.87 -5.01
N TYR A 100 -4.51 10.18 -4.89
CA TYR A 100 -4.76 11.16 -5.93
C TYR A 100 -3.53 12.04 -6.09
N PHE A 101 -3.42 12.68 -7.26
CA PHE A 101 -2.22 13.42 -7.65
C PHE A 101 -2.64 14.67 -8.38
N ASN A 102 -1.91 15.75 -8.21
CA ASN A 102 -2.06 16.93 -9.04
C ASN A 102 -1.10 16.85 -10.23
N LYS A 103 -1.59 17.06 -11.45
CA LYS A 103 -0.76 16.93 -12.66
C LYS A 103 0.44 17.90 -12.67
N THR A 104 0.22 19.15 -12.27
CA THR A 104 1.27 20.18 -12.21
C THR A 104 2.36 19.78 -11.21
N SER A 105 1.99 19.26 -10.04
CA SER A 105 2.97 18.79 -9.07
C SER A 105 3.79 17.60 -9.59
N ILE A 106 3.17 16.67 -10.32
CA ILE A 106 3.88 15.54 -10.95
C ILE A 106 4.91 16.04 -11.97
N GLU A 107 4.58 17.07 -12.75
CA GLU A 107 5.49 17.68 -13.72
C GLU A 107 6.70 18.35 -13.04
N GLU A 108 6.46 19.08 -11.94
CA GLU A 108 7.52 19.69 -11.14
C GLU A 108 8.44 18.63 -10.52
N TRP A 109 7.86 17.59 -9.92
CA TRP A 109 8.61 16.46 -9.38
C TRP A 109 9.44 15.78 -10.47
N LEU A 110 8.87 15.52 -11.65
CA LEU A 110 9.55 14.86 -12.77
C LEU A 110 10.78 15.66 -13.23
N LYS A 111 10.65 16.99 -13.29
CA LYS A 111 11.76 17.89 -13.64
C LYS A 111 12.91 17.78 -12.63
N GLU A 112 12.59 17.78 -11.34
CA GLU A 112 13.59 17.66 -10.28
C GLU A 112 14.30 16.30 -10.28
N VAL A 113 13.54 15.19 -10.31
CA VAL A 113 14.13 13.84 -10.25
C VAL A 113 14.98 13.54 -11.48
N THR A 114 14.60 14.08 -12.63
CA THR A 114 15.40 13.97 -13.86
C THR A 114 16.67 14.80 -13.76
N SER A 115 16.59 16.03 -13.21
CA SER A 115 17.75 16.90 -13.02
C SER A 115 18.76 16.31 -12.03
N THR A 116 18.27 15.69 -10.96
CA THR A 116 19.08 15.05 -9.92
C THR A 116 19.45 13.61 -10.24
N ARG A 117 18.96 13.07 -11.38
CA ARG A 117 19.17 11.68 -11.83
C ARG A 117 18.82 10.65 -10.75
N ARG A 118 17.76 10.90 -9.99
CA ARG A 118 17.32 10.02 -8.91
C ARG A 118 16.90 8.67 -9.49
N GLN A 119 17.46 7.58 -8.96
CA GLN A 119 17.17 6.23 -9.42
C GLN A 119 16.39 5.46 -8.37
N TYR A 120 15.41 4.68 -8.80
CA TYR A 120 14.57 3.88 -7.91
C TYR A 120 14.74 2.39 -8.24
N ASP A 121 15.00 1.58 -7.22
CA ASP A 121 14.76 0.13 -7.26
C ASP A 121 13.43 -0.12 -6.55
N THR A 122 12.33 -0.06 -7.30
CA THR A 122 10.98 -0.23 -6.77
C THR A 122 10.70 -1.66 -6.30
N VAL A 123 11.50 -2.64 -6.74
CA VAL A 123 11.40 -4.05 -6.32
C VAL A 123 12.00 -4.24 -4.94
N LYS A 124 13.17 -3.65 -4.67
CA LYS A 124 13.81 -3.67 -3.35
C LYS A 124 13.33 -2.57 -2.41
N GLY A 125 12.67 -1.56 -2.97
CA GLY A 125 12.11 -0.41 -2.27
C GLY A 125 13.17 0.61 -1.84
N TRP A 126 14.24 0.80 -2.62
CA TRP A 126 15.39 1.65 -2.30
C TRP A 126 15.60 2.72 -3.37
N ILE A 127 16.14 3.88 -2.97
CA ILE A 127 16.67 4.88 -3.91
C ILE A 127 18.16 4.60 -4.08
N LEU A 128 18.56 4.40 -5.32
CA LEU A 128 19.96 4.26 -5.70
C LEU A 128 20.48 5.69 -5.91
N GLN A 129 21.19 6.22 -4.91
CA GLN A 129 21.90 7.50 -5.03
C GLN A 129 23.28 7.30 -5.65
#